data_AF-A0A8I1REK7-F1
#
_entry.id   AF-A0A8I1REK7-F1
#
_cell.length_a   1.000
_cell.length_b   1.000
_cell.length_c   1.000
_cell.angle_alpha   90.00
_cell.angle_beta   90.00
_cell.angle_gamma   90.00
#
_symmetry.space_group_name_H-M   'P 1'
#
loop_
_entity.id
_entity.type
_entity.pdbx_description
1 polymer ?
#
loop_
_entity_poly.entity_id
_entity_poly.type
_entity_poly.pdbx_seq_one_letter_code
_entity_poly.pdbx_strand_id
1 'polypeptide(L)'
;MGSLSLFHWIIVALVVLVLFGRGRISEVMGDFGKGISSFKKGMSEAEKDAEIKSVKQIPQQAEPMGEGPAAPQRTPEEEAAARRDPGG
;
A
#
# COMPACT_ATOMS: atom_id res chain seq x y z
N MET A 1 -38.86 -26.29 -12.81
CA MET A 1 -38.11 -25.92 -14.03
C MET A 1 -36.73 -25.42 -13.62
N GLY A 2 -35.81 -26.30 -13.21
CA GLY A 2 -34.63 -25.86 -12.44
C GLY A 2 -33.41 -26.78 -12.48
N SER A 3 -33.29 -27.66 -13.48
CA SER A 3 -32.34 -28.78 -13.42
C SER A 3 -31.50 -28.99 -14.69
N LEU A 4 -31.38 -27.98 -15.56
CA LEU A 4 -30.43 -27.99 -16.69
C LEU A 4 -29.43 -26.83 -16.67
N SER A 5 -29.47 -25.93 -15.69
CA SER A 5 -28.72 -24.65 -15.79
C SER A 5 -27.19 -24.87 -15.78
N LEU A 6 -26.64 -25.57 -14.78
CA LEU A 6 -25.17 -25.66 -14.64
C LEU A 6 -24.51 -26.60 -15.66
N PHE A 7 -25.10 -27.77 -15.93
CA PHE A 7 -24.57 -28.70 -16.94
C PHE A 7 -24.66 -28.11 -18.36
N HIS A 8 -25.73 -27.36 -18.67
CA HIS A 8 -25.84 -26.65 -19.95
C HIS A 8 -24.71 -25.63 -20.11
N TRP A 9 -24.43 -24.81 -19.09
CA TRP A 9 -23.32 -23.86 -19.13
C TRP A 9 -21.96 -24.53 -19.34
N ILE A 10 -21.70 -25.69 -18.72
CA ILE A 10 -20.47 -26.46 -18.94
C ILE A 10 -20.39 -26.97 -20.38
N ILE A 11 -21.49 -27.51 -20.92
CA ILE A 11 -21.54 -28.02 -22.31
C ILE A 11 -21.33 -26.88 -23.31
N VAL A 12 -21.96 -25.73 -23.08
CA VAL A 12 -21.78 -24.54 -23.92
C VAL A 12 -20.34 -24.05 -23.88
N ALA A 13 -19.73 -23.97 -22.69
CA ALA A 13 -18.32 -23.59 -22.55
C ALA A 13 -17.39 -24.56 -23.30
N LEU A 14 -17.67 -25.87 -23.28
CA LEU A 14 -16.92 -26.88 -24.02
C LEU A 14 -17.04 -26.68 -25.54
N VAL A 15 -18.24 -26.44 -26.04
CA VAL A 15 -18.49 -26.17 -27.48
C VAL A 15 -17.76 -24.90 -27.92
N VAL A 16 -17.85 -23.82 -27.14
CA VAL A 16 -17.15 -22.57 -27.44
C VAL A 16 -15.63 -22.78 -27.44
N LEU A 17 -15.09 -23.53 -26.47
CA LEU A 17 -13.67 -23.86 -26.40
C LEU A 17 -13.19 -24.68 -27.61
N VAL A 18 -14.03 -25.59 -28.13
CA VAL A 18 -13.71 -26.38 -29.33
C VAL A 18 -13.78 -25.53 -30.60
N LEU A 19 -14.78 -24.65 -30.74
CA LEU A 19 -14.95 -23.80 -31.93
C LEU A 19 -13.90 -22.69 -32.02
N PHE A 20 -13.61 -22.02 -30.90
CA PHE A 20 -12.63 -20.93 -30.85
C PHE A 20 -11.21 -21.44 -30.58
N GLY A 21 -11.06 -22.65 -30.05
CA GLY A 21 -9.77 -23.23 -29.67
C GLY A 21 -9.14 -22.55 -28.44
N ARG A 22 -8.22 -23.26 -27.76
CA ARG A 22 -7.53 -22.74 -26.56
C ARG A 22 -6.68 -21.48 -26.82
N GLY A 23 -6.18 -21.33 -28.05
CA GLY A 23 -5.26 -20.23 -28.41
C GLY A 23 -5.95 -18.87 -28.44
N ARG A 24 -7.12 -18.78 -29.08
CA ARG A 24 -7.84 -17.50 -29.21
C ARG A 24 -8.47 -17.03 -27.92
N ILE A 25 -9.03 -17.94 -27.13
CA ILE A 25 -9.63 -17.59 -25.83
C ILE A 25 -8.57 -17.08 -24.85
N SER A 26 -7.35 -17.65 -24.86
CA SER A 26 -6.29 -17.21 -23.93
C SER A 26 -5.72 -15.83 -24.28
N GLU A 27 -5.57 -15.54 -25.58
CA GLU A 27 -5.11 -14.23 -26.08
C GLU A 27 -6.13 -13.13 -25.72
N VAL A 28 -7.41 -13.39 -26.03
CA VAL A 28 -8.52 -12.49 -25.69
C VAL A 28 -8.68 -12.35 -24.17
N MET A 29 -8.73 -13.44 -23.41
CA MET A 29 -8.86 -13.36 -21.94
C MET A 29 -7.68 -12.61 -21.29
N GLY A 30 -6.48 -12.69 -21.88
CA GLY A 30 -5.31 -11.94 -21.42
C GLY A 30 -5.47 -10.42 -21.59
N ASP A 31 -5.91 -9.97 -22.77
CA ASP A 31 -6.09 -8.53 -23.05
C ASP A 31 -7.29 -7.96 -22.26
N PHE A 32 -8.38 -8.72 -22.18
CA PHE A 32 -9.54 -8.34 -21.37
C PHE A 32 -9.21 -8.32 -19.87
N GLY A 33 -8.42 -9.30 -19.38
CA GLY A 33 -7.97 -9.35 -17.99
C GLY A 33 -7.09 -8.17 -17.59
N LYS A 34 -6.18 -7.74 -18.47
CA LYS A 34 -5.35 -6.53 -18.26
C LYS A 34 -6.20 -5.26 -18.20
N GLY A 35 -7.21 -5.13 -19.06
CA GLY A 35 -8.14 -4.00 -19.06
C GLY A 35 -8.95 -3.90 -17.75
N ILE A 36 -9.56 -5.00 -17.33
CA ILE A 36 -10.35 -5.06 -16.08
C ILE A 36 -9.46 -4.86 -14.85
N SER A 37 -8.24 -5.42 -14.85
CA SER A 37 -7.27 -5.25 -13.74
C SER A 37 -6.83 -3.79 -13.60
N SER A 38 -6.54 -3.11 -14.71
CA SER A 38 -6.19 -1.68 -14.72
C SER A 38 -7.35 -0.81 -14.24
N PHE A 39 -8.59 -1.14 -14.62
CA PHE A 39 -9.78 -0.45 -14.14
C PHE A 39 -9.96 -0.63 -12.63
N LYS A 40 -9.84 -1.86 -12.13
CA LYS A 40 -9.93 -2.15 -10.69
C LYS A 40 -8.83 -1.44 -9.90
N LYS A 41 -7.59 -1.45 -10.41
CA LYS A 41 -6.45 -0.77 -9.79
C LYS A 41 -6.66 0.74 -9.75
N GLY A 42 -7.12 1.35 -10.85
CA GLY A 42 -7.45 2.77 -10.90
C GLY A 42 -8.56 3.17 -9.93
N MET A 43 -9.59 2.33 -9.78
CA MET A 43 -10.67 2.55 -8.80
C MET A 43 -10.16 2.47 -7.36
N SER A 44 -9.35 1.45 -7.04
CA SER A 44 -8.75 1.29 -5.70
C SER A 44 -7.70 2.35 -5.38
N GLU A 45 -6.96 2.87 -6.36
CA GLU A 45 -6.07 4.01 -6.14
C GLU A 45 -6.87 5.30 -5.94
N ALA A 46 -7.97 5.53 -6.64
CA ALA A 46 -8.85 6.67 -6.40
C ALA A 46 -9.44 6.68 -4.98
N GLU A 47 -9.82 5.51 -4.44
CA GLU A 47 -10.25 5.38 -3.05
C GLU A 47 -9.13 5.69 -2.04
N LYS A 48 -7.89 5.24 -2.32
CA LYS A 48 -6.73 5.51 -1.46
C LYS A 48 -6.26 6.96 -1.53
N ASP A 49 -6.29 7.58 -2.71
CA ASP A 49 -5.91 8.99 -2.90
C ASP A 49 -6.89 9.95 -2.20
N ALA A 50 -8.16 9.55 -2.09
CA ALA A 50 -9.18 10.27 -1.31
C ALA A 50 -8.89 10.22 0.20
N GLU A 51 -8.35 9.12 0.71
CA GLU A 51 -7.97 8.96 2.12
C GLU A 51 -6.69 9.76 2.48
N ILE A 52 -5.67 9.74 1.60
CA ILE A 52 -4.40 10.44 1.83
C ILE A 52 -4.53 11.97 1.76
N LYS A 53 -5.44 12.51 0.92
CA LYS A 53 -5.68 13.96 0.85
C LYS A 53 -6.33 14.55 2.11
N SER A 54 -7.01 13.74 2.92
CA SER A 54 -7.58 14.19 4.20
C SER A 54 -6.55 14.33 5.33
N VAL A 55 -5.36 13.73 5.20
CA VAL A 55 -4.33 13.72 6.27
C VAL A 55 -3.28 14.83 6.11
N LYS A 56 -3.15 15.43 4.91
CA LYS A 56 -2.07 16.41 4.65
C LYS A 56 -2.44 17.88 4.89
N GLN A 57 -3.67 18.19 5.28
CA GLN A 57 -4.11 19.56 5.58
C GLN A 57 -4.43 19.74 7.07
N ILE A 58 -3.40 19.69 7.91
CA ILE A 58 -3.42 20.34 9.21
C ILE A 58 -2.27 21.35 9.20
N PRO A 59 -2.53 22.66 9.03
CA PRO A 59 -1.54 23.68 9.28
C PRO A 59 -1.27 23.67 10.79
N GLN A 60 -0.22 22.98 11.21
CA GLN A 60 0.25 23.08 12.60
C GLN A 60 1.03 24.40 12.74
N GLN A 61 0.27 25.49 12.72
CA GLN A 61 0.69 26.80 13.16
C GLN A 61 0.03 27.01 14.53
N ALA A 62 0.72 26.58 15.57
CA ALA A 62 0.49 27.00 16.94
C ALA A 62 1.75 26.63 17.72
N GLU A 63 2.64 27.61 17.93
CA GLU A 63 3.50 27.58 19.11
C GLU A 63 2.61 27.82 20.34
N PRO A 64 2.66 26.95 21.36
CA PRO A 64 2.52 27.41 22.71
C PRO A 64 3.90 27.32 23.37
N MET A 65 4.38 28.48 23.81
CA MET A 65 5.32 28.60 24.91
C MET A 65 4.89 27.68 26.07
N GLY A 66 5.84 26.95 26.64
CA GLY A 66 5.62 26.16 27.86
C GLY A 66 6.90 25.48 28.32
N GLU A 67 7.47 26.03 29.40
CA GLU A 67 8.68 25.61 30.11
C GLU A 67 8.84 24.10 30.37
N GLY A 68 10.09 23.66 30.31
CA GLY A 68 10.59 22.41 30.90
C GLY A 68 11.99 22.07 30.39
N PRO A 69 13.06 22.18 31.19
CA PRO A 69 14.44 22.04 30.71
C PRO A 69 14.73 20.57 30.37
N ALA A 70 14.68 20.23 29.08
CA ALA A 70 15.20 18.97 28.58
C ALA A 70 16.75 19.03 28.60
N ALA A 71 17.34 18.64 29.73
CA ALA A 71 18.76 18.40 29.86
C ALA A 71 19.20 17.32 28.84
N PRO A 72 20.12 17.62 27.90
CA PRO A 72 20.74 16.59 27.09
C PRO A 72 21.67 15.78 27.98
N GLN A 73 21.45 14.47 28.01
CA GLN A 73 22.39 13.50 28.54
C GLN A 73 23.75 13.69 27.86
N ARG A 74 24.73 14.21 28.59
CA ARG A 74 26.15 13.92 28.40
C ARG A 74 26.63 13.30 29.69
N THR A 75 27.04 12.04 29.59
CA THR A 75 27.68 11.26 30.63
C THR A 75 28.79 12.08 31.30
N PRO A 76 28.81 12.22 32.64
CA PRO A 76 29.94 12.81 33.38
C PRO A 76 31.25 12.00 33.30
N GLU A 77 31.33 11.03 32.40
CA GLU A 77 32.41 10.04 32.36
C GLU A 77 33.55 10.42 31.38
N GLU A 78 33.41 11.50 30.59
CA GLU A 78 34.50 12.01 29.73
C GLU A 78 35.35 13.12 30.39
N GLU A 79 34.96 13.64 31.58
CA GLU A 79 35.78 14.58 32.37
C GLU A 79 36.74 13.86 33.35
N ALA A 80 37.05 12.58 33.10
CA ALA A 80 38.05 11.83 33.86
C ALA A 80 39.52 12.19 33.53
N ALA A 81 39.81 13.06 32.56
CA ALA A 81 41.16 13.11 31.96
C ALA A 81 41.96 14.42 32.11
N ALA A 82 41.50 15.43 32.86
CA ALA A 82 42.18 16.75 32.83
C ALA A 82 42.45 17.43 34.20
N ARG A 83 42.12 16.83 35.35
CA ARG A 83 42.28 17.48 36.67
C ARG A 83 42.82 16.60 37.80
N ARG A 84 43.80 15.73 37.52
CA ARG A 84 44.65 15.16 38.58
C ARG A 84 46.10 15.03 38.10
N ASP A 85 46.75 16.17 37.95
CA ASP A 85 48.20 16.29 38.15
C ASP A 85 48.41 16.76 39.60
N PRO A 86 49.04 15.96 40.48
CA PRO A 86 49.39 16.40 41.83
C PRO A 86 50.87 16.85 41.89
N GLY A 87 51.08 18.16 42.03
CA GLY A 87 52.17 18.73 42.83
C GLY A 87 53.54 18.87 42.16
N GLY A 88 53.85 20.10 41.77
CA GLY A 88 55.18 20.70 41.84
C GLY A 88 55.17 21.84 42.85
#